data_AF-A0A6P6G9C3-F1
#
_entry.id   AF-A0A6P6G9C3-F1
#
_cell.length_a   1.000
_cell.length_b   1.000
_cell.length_c   1.000
_cell.angle_alpha   90.00
_cell.angle_beta   90.00
_cell.angle_gamma   90.00
#
_symmetry.space_group_name_H-M   'P 1'
#
loop_
_entity.id
_entity.type
_entity.pdbx_description
1 polymer ?
#
loop_
_entity_poly.entity_id
_entity_poly.type
_entity_poly.pdbx_seq_one_letter_code
_entity_poly.pdbx_strand_id
1 'polypeptide(L)'
;MAGSILDKYVKRKKLEPLETYVPAVILTQLQIKDLGQTLEDDQPQYASCRSLLRSGPAASLRVNIRAVAQYASESGNGKTAFNIVDQCLSALEELDSLLLHASRNDPQASVKLMKAQINVALDSLDSLLKTVPSDALDKCKAIADSYRNSYEDADVDISDPELKQLESIL
;
A
#
# COMPACT_ATOMS: atom_id res chain seq x y z
N MET A 1 -0.42 -41.65 -17.08
CA MET A 1 0.03 -40.26 -17.23
C MET A 1 1.00 -39.97 -16.09
N ALA A 2 2.27 -39.69 -16.41
CA ALA A 2 3.32 -39.52 -15.41
C ALA A 2 3.29 -38.09 -14.86
N GLY A 3 3.03 -37.96 -13.56
CA GLY A 3 3.24 -36.71 -12.83
C GLY A 3 4.72 -36.35 -12.85
N SER A 4 5.02 -35.10 -13.18
CA SER A 4 6.39 -34.58 -13.29
C SER A 4 7.13 -34.70 -11.95
N ILE A 5 8.36 -35.23 -11.98
CA ILE A 5 9.23 -35.46 -10.82
C ILE A 5 9.62 -34.14 -10.13
N LEU A 6 9.41 -33.01 -10.81
CA LEU A 6 9.64 -31.65 -10.31
C LEU A 6 8.57 -31.17 -9.32
N ASP A 7 7.39 -31.80 -9.32
CA ASP A 7 6.27 -31.42 -8.43
C ASP A 7 6.57 -31.71 -6.95
N LYS A 8 7.51 -32.63 -6.67
CA LYS A 8 7.98 -32.97 -5.32
C LYS A 8 9.06 -32.04 -4.76
N TYR A 9 9.80 -31.32 -5.61
CA TYR A 9 10.99 -30.55 -5.19
C TYR A 9 10.74 -29.07 -4.99
N VAL A 10 9.59 -28.55 -5.46
CA VAL A 10 9.13 -27.22 -5.12
C VAL A 10 8.02 -27.35 -4.09
N LYS A 11 8.37 -27.65 -2.82
CA LYS A 11 7.48 -27.28 -1.72
C LYS A 11 7.36 -25.76 -1.78
N ARG A 12 6.31 -25.25 -2.46
CA ARG A 12 6.00 -23.82 -2.47
C ARG A 12 6.00 -23.38 -1.01
N LYS A 13 6.87 -22.42 -0.66
CA LYS A 13 6.86 -21.82 0.66
C LYS A 13 5.41 -21.36 0.89
N LYS A 14 4.75 -21.95 1.89
CA LYS A 14 3.38 -21.57 2.24
C LYS A 14 3.40 -20.07 2.52
N LEU A 15 2.48 -19.32 1.91
CA LEU A 15 2.35 -17.90 2.19
C LEU A 15 2.08 -17.70 3.69
N GLU A 16 2.57 -16.58 4.23
CA GLU A 16 2.14 -16.14 5.56
C GLU A 16 0.63 -15.85 5.53
N PRO A 17 -0.08 -15.90 6.66
CA PRO A 17 -1.52 -15.63 6.71
C PRO A 17 -1.92 -14.29 6.06
N LEU A 18 -3.16 -14.19 5.58
CA LEU A 18 -3.67 -12.96 4.96
C LEU A 18 -3.52 -11.74 5.88
N GLU A 19 -3.60 -11.93 7.19
CA GLU A 19 -3.40 -10.92 8.23
C GLU A 19 -2.00 -10.29 8.21
N THR A 20 -1.01 -10.93 7.58
CA THR A 20 0.33 -10.35 7.39
C THR A 20 0.34 -9.29 6.29
N TYR A 21 -0.53 -9.40 5.29
CA TYR A 21 -0.46 -8.58 4.07
C TYR A 21 -1.63 -7.60 3.95
N VAL A 22 -2.85 -8.04 4.25
CA VAL A 22 -4.08 -7.26 4.03
C VAL A 22 -4.12 -5.97 4.85
N PRO A 23 -3.73 -5.94 6.15
CA PRO A 23 -3.71 -4.68 6.90
C PRO A 23 -2.81 -3.63 6.27
N ALA A 24 -1.64 -4.01 5.75
CA ALA A 24 -0.73 -3.09 5.08
C ALA A 24 -1.33 -2.55 3.76
N VAL A 25 -2.11 -3.36 3.04
CA VAL A 25 -2.85 -2.91 1.84
C VAL A 25 -3.92 -1.87 2.22
N ILE A 26 -4.69 -2.12 3.28
CA ILE A 26 -5.72 -1.18 3.79
C ILE A 26 -5.06 0.13 4.22
N LEU A 27 -3.99 0.06 5.01
CA LEU A 27 -3.24 1.24 5.45
C LEU A 27 -2.69 2.05 4.27
N THR A 28 -2.27 1.37 3.19
CA THR A 28 -1.82 2.05 1.98
C THR A 28 -2.97 2.75 1.23
N GLN A 29 -4.17 2.17 1.19
CA GLN A 29 -5.35 2.86 0.64
C GLN A 29 -5.64 4.16 1.38
N LEU A 30 -5.56 4.13 2.72
CA LEU A 30 -5.72 5.32 3.55
C LEU A 30 -4.64 6.37 3.24
N GLN A 31 -3.37 5.95 3.21
CA GLN A 31 -2.25 6.82 2.88
C GLN A 31 -2.38 7.48 1.48
N ILE A 32 -2.83 6.73 0.48
CA ILE A 32 -3.07 7.25 -0.88
C ILE A 32 -4.26 8.21 -0.90
N LYS A 33 -5.31 7.94 -0.12
CA LYS A 33 -6.47 8.82 0.02
C LYS A 33 -6.08 10.15 0.66
N ASP A 34 -5.28 10.11 1.72
CA ASP A 34 -4.79 11.31 2.41
C ASP A 34 -3.88 12.14 1.48
N LEU A 35 -3.03 11.49 0.68
CA LEU A 35 -2.27 12.16 -0.39
C LEU A 35 -3.19 12.85 -1.41
N GLY A 36 -4.30 12.22 -1.77
CA GLY A 36 -5.30 12.83 -2.66
C GLY A 36 -5.89 14.13 -2.10
N GLN A 37 -6.00 14.24 -0.77
CA GLN A 37 -6.46 15.46 -0.10
C GLN A 37 -5.38 16.54 -0.09
N THR A 38 -4.10 16.19 0.12
CA THR A 38 -3.01 17.19 0.07
C THR A 38 -2.81 17.82 -1.31
N LEU A 39 -3.34 17.19 -2.37
CA LEU A 39 -3.37 17.77 -3.72
C LEU A 39 -4.48 18.82 -3.92
N GLU A 40 -5.36 19.03 -2.93
CA GLU A 40 -6.42 20.05 -2.95
C GLU A 40 -5.96 21.41 -2.44
N ASP A 41 -4.78 21.46 -1.80
CA ASP A 41 -4.19 22.69 -1.30
C ASP A 41 -3.86 23.67 -2.45
N ASP A 42 -3.90 24.97 -2.17
CA ASP A 42 -3.57 26.02 -3.15
C ASP A 42 -2.15 25.87 -3.72
N GLN A 43 -1.23 25.31 -2.92
CA GLN A 43 0.14 24.99 -3.32
C GLN A 43 0.53 23.59 -2.82
N PRO A 44 0.21 22.53 -3.58
CA PRO A 44 0.55 21.17 -3.17
C PRO A 44 2.06 20.96 -3.12
N GLN A 45 2.54 20.38 -2.01
CA GLN A 45 3.94 20.01 -1.89
C GLN A 45 4.23 18.69 -2.63
N TYR A 46 4.40 18.76 -3.94
CA TYR A 46 4.55 17.58 -4.80
C TYR A 46 5.70 16.66 -4.39
N ALA A 47 6.84 17.21 -3.92
CA ALA A 47 7.96 16.42 -3.42
C ALA A 47 7.59 15.61 -2.17
N SER A 48 6.83 16.21 -1.24
CA SER A 48 6.32 15.55 -0.04
C SER A 48 5.32 14.45 -0.39
N CYS A 49 4.37 14.73 -1.29
CA CYS A 49 3.42 13.74 -1.81
C CYS A 49 4.17 12.54 -2.41
N ARG A 50 5.23 12.81 -3.19
CA ARG A 50 6.06 11.77 -3.81
C ARG A 50 6.84 10.93 -2.80
N SER A 51 7.23 11.53 -1.67
CA SER A 51 7.88 10.84 -0.55
C SER A 51 6.90 9.92 0.19
N LEU A 52 5.63 10.34 0.34
CA LEU A 52 4.58 9.50 0.91
C LEU A 52 4.36 8.23 0.09
N LEU A 53 4.37 8.28 -1.24
CA LEU A 53 4.25 7.07 -2.08
C LEU A 53 5.39 6.05 -1.91
N ARG A 54 6.51 6.43 -1.27
CA ARG A 54 7.69 5.58 -1.08
C ARG A 54 7.97 5.19 0.36
N SER A 55 7.17 5.68 1.30
CA SER A 55 7.41 5.50 2.74
C SER A 55 6.18 4.90 3.42
N GLY A 56 6.35 4.48 4.67
CA GLY A 56 5.27 3.89 5.45
C GLY A 56 4.70 2.61 4.81
N PRO A 57 3.39 2.37 4.90
CA PRO A 57 2.72 1.21 4.30
C PRO A 57 3.00 1.05 2.80
N ALA A 58 3.02 2.14 2.04
CA ALA A 58 3.25 2.15 0.59
C ALA A 58 4.60 1.53 0.18
N ALA A 59 5.64 1.64 1.02
CA ALA A 59 6.97 1.09 0.75
C ALA A 59 6.96 -0.43 0.54
N SER A 60 6.03 -1.13 1.19
CA SER A 60 5.89 -2.58 1.12
C SER A 60 4.74 -3.04 0.20
N LEU A 61 3.98 -2.11 -0.37
CA LEU A 61 2.74 -2.38 -1.08
C LEU A 61 2.89 -3.44 -2.17
N ARG A 62 3.92 -3.33 -3.01
CA ARG A 62 4.14 -4.25 -4.15
C ARG A 62 4.22 -5.72 -3.71
N VAL A 63 4.86 -5.99 -2.57
CA VAL A 63 4.98 -7.34 -2.03
C VAL A 63 3.63 -7.80 -1.47
N ASN A 64 2.96 -6.92 -0.71
CA ASN A 64 1.69 -7.23 -0.06
C ASN A 64 0.57 -7.51 -1.08
N ILE A 65 0.38 -6.66 -2.09
CA ILE A 65 -0.69 -6.86 -3.09
C ILE A 65 -0.45 -8.11 -3.95
N ARG A 66 0.81 -8.47 -4.21
CA ARG A 66 1.14 -9.72 -4.92
C ARG A 66 0.86 -10.94 -4.08
N ALA A 67 1.11 -10.89 -2.77
CA ALA A 67 0.75 -11.96 -1.86
C ALA A 67 -0.78 -12.15 -1.80
N VAL A 68 -1.54 -11.05 -1.72
CA VAL A 68 -3.02 -11.09 -1.77
C VAL A 68 -3.51 -11.65 -3.11
N ALA A 69 -2.94 -11.25 -4.24
CA ALA A 69 -3.28 -11.81 -5.55
C ALA A 69 -2.94 -13.31 -5.66
N GLN A 70 -1.86 -13.76 -5.01
CA GLN A 70 -1.51 -15.18 -4.95
C GLN A 70 -2.54 -15.98 -4.13
N TYR A 71 -3.05 -15.44 -3.02
CA TYR A 71 -4.18 -16.03 -2.29
C TYR A 71 -5.45 -16.12 -3.15
N ALA A 72 -5.77 -15.07 -3.89
CA ALA A 72 -6.90 -15.09 -4.83
C ALA A 72 -6.70 -16.14 -5.95
N SER A 73 -5.46 -16.36 -6.38
CA SER A 73 -5.09 -17.39 -7.34
C SER A 73 -5.37 -18.80 -6.85
N GLU A 74 -5.09 -19.09 -5.58
CA GLU A 74 -5.42 -20.38 -4.95
C GLU A 74 -6.93 -20.65 -4.92
N SER A 75 -7.75 -19.59 -4.96
CA SER A 75 -9.21 -19.66 -5.03
C SER A 75 -9.77 -19.58 -6.47
N GLY A 76 -8.92 -19.66 -7.49
CA GLY A 76 -9.32 -19.65 -8.91
C GLY A 76 -9.43 -18.28 -9.57
N ASN A 77 -9.16 -17.19 -8.84
CA ASN A 77 -9.29 -15.80 -9.32
C ASN A 77 -7.96 -15.17 -9.76
N GLY A 78 -6.92 -15.99 -10.01
CA GLY A 78 -5.54 -15.53 -10.17
C GLY A 78 -5.33 -14.54 -11.31
N LYS A 79 -5.86 -14.84 -12.51
CA LYS A 79 -5.69 -13.95 -13.68
C LYS A 79 -6.27 -12.55 -13.42
N THR A 80 -7.48 -12.49 -12.85
CA THR A 80 -8.12 -11.23 -12.52
C THR A 80 -7.34 -10.49 -11.44
N ALA A 81 -6.92 -11.17 -10.37
CA ALA A 81 -6.20 -10.55 -9.27
C ALA A 81 -4.82 -9.99 -9.69
N PHE A 82 -4.06 -10.71 -10.52
CA PHE A 82 -2.78 -10.20 -11.03
C PHE A 82 -2.95 -9.05 -12.01
N ASN A 83 -3.99 -9.06 -12.86
CA ASN A 83 -4.29 -7.91 -13.72
C ASN A 83 -4.62 -6.65 -12.90
N ILE A 84 -5.36 -6.81 -11.79
CA ILE A 84 -5.65 -5.71 -10.85
C ILE A 84 -4.35 -5.19 -10.22
N VAL A 85 -3.44 -6.08 -9.83
CA VAL A 85 -2.12 -5.70 -9.31
C VAL A 85 -1.33 -4.89 -10.33
N ASP A 86 -1.28 -5.33 -11.59
CA ASP A 86 -0.56 -4.62 -12.65
C ASP A 86 -1.17 -3.24 -12.90
N GLN A 87 -2.50 -3.14 -12.94
CA GLN A 87 -3.20 -1.85 -13.08
C GLN A 87 -2.89 -0.90 -11.92
N CYS A 88 -2.89 -1.40 -10.68
CA CYS A 88 -2.53 -0.62 -9.51
C CYS A 88 -1.08 -0.11 -9.59
N LEU A 89 -0.13 -0.97 -9.93
CA LEU A 89 1.29 -0.60 -9.99
C LEU A 89 1.54 0.41 -11.12
N SER A 90 0.95 0.21 -12.29
CA SER A 90 1.06 1.18 -13.40
C SER A 90 0.48 2.54 -13.03
N ALA A 91 -0.66 2.59 -12.34
CA ALA A 91 -1.23 3.86 -11.89
C ALA A 91 -0.33 4.59 -10.88
N LEU A 92 0.29 3.85 -9.94
CA LEU A 92 1.22 4.43 -8.97
C LEU A 92 2.54 4.89 -9.59
N GLU A 93 3.06 4.16 -10.59
CA GLU A 93 4.24 4.58 -11.37
C GLU A 93 3.96 5.87 -12.17
N GLU A 94 2.78 5.96 -12.80
CA GLU A 94 2.36 7.17 -13.51
C GLU A 94 2.14 8.34 -12.56
N LEU A 95 1.50 8.11 -11.41
CA LEU A 95 1.34 9.12 -10.36
C LEU A 95 2.70 9.64 -9.87
N ASP A 96 3.66 8.74 -9.64
CA ASP A 96 5.02 9.13 -9.23
C ASP A 96 5.71 10.03 -10.27
N SER A 97 5.57 9.67 -11.55
CA SER A 97 6.09 10.44 -12.67
C SER A 97 5.47 11.84 -12.67
N LEU A 98 4.15 11.93 -12.60
CA LEU A 98 3.42 13.21 -12.55
C LEU A 98 3.88 14.09 -11.38
N LEU A 99 4.04 13.51 -10.19
CA LEU A 99 4.52 14.23 -9.01
C LEU A 99 5.97 14.72 -9.19
N LEU A 100 6.84 13.92 -9.80
CA LEU A 100 8.20 14.33 -10.14
C LEU A 100 8.21 15.50 -11.12
N HIS A 101 7.42 15.42 -12.20
CA HIS A 101 7.30 16.49 -13.19
C HIS A 101 6.76 17.77 -12.56
N ALA A 102 5.70 17.67 -11.76
CA ALA A 102 5.12 18.83 -11.06
C ALA A 102 6.09 19.47 -10.07
N SER A 103 6.86 18.67 -9.31
CA SER A 103 7.91 19.21 -8.42
C SER A 103 9.01 19.98 -9.15
N ARG A 104 9.14 19.79 -10.46
CA ARG A 104 10.07 20.50 -11.34
C ARG A 104 9.41 21.65 -12.11
N ASN A 105 8.18 22.01 -11.76
CA ASN A 105 7.36 23.04 -12.41
C ASN A 105 7.06 22.75 -13.89
N ASP A 106 6.94 21.48 -14.27
CA ASP A 106 6.53 21.07 -15.61
C ASP A 106 5.03 21.37 -15.83
N PRO A 107 4.65 22.19 -16.82
CA PRO A 107 3.25 22.58 -17.05
C PRO A 107 2.36 21.43 -17.56
N GLN A 108 2.93 20.31 -18.03
CA GLN A 108 2.14 19.14 -18.45
C GLN A 108 1.64 18.30 -17.27
N ALA A 109 2.26 18.43 -16.09
CA ALA A 109 1.83 17.74 -14.90
C ALA A 109 0.64 18.48 -14.26
N SER A 110 -0.54 17.88 -14.33
CA SER A 110 -1.76 18.46 -13.76
C SER A 110 -2.26 17.65 -12.56
N VAL A 111 -2.75 18.36 -11.54
CA VAL A 111 -3.43 17.77 -10.37
C VAL A 111 -4.59 16.88 -10.80
N LYS A 112 -5.28 17.23 -11.89
CA LYS A 112 -6.36 16.41 -12.46
C LYS A 112 -5.88 15.02 -12.87
N LEU A 113 -4.74 14.91 -13.55
CA LEU A 113 -4.18 13.62 -13.95
C LEU A 113 -3.71 12.84 -12.72
N MET A 114 -3.10 13.51 -11.73
CA MET A 114 -2.69 12.86 -10.48
C MET A 114 -3.88 12.24 -9.75
N LYS A 115 -4.97 13.00 -9.59
CA LYS A 115 -6.22 12.51 -8.98
C LYS A 115 -6.84 11.34 -9.76
N ALA A 116 -6.76 11.36 -11.09
CA ALA A 116 -7.21 10.24 -11.90
C ALA A 116 -6.41 8.96 -11.59
N GLN A 117 -5.07 9.06 -11.49
CA GLN A 117 -4.24 7.91 -11.15
C GLN A 117 -4.45 7.43 -9.71
N ILE A 118 -4.67 8.35 -8.76
CA ILE A 118 -5.06 8.01 -7.38
C ILE A 118 -6.34 7.18 -7.36
N ASN A 119 -7.37 7.61 -8.09
CA ASN A 119 -8.64 6.87 -8.15
C ASN A 119 -8.45 5.47 -8.76
N VAL A 120 -7.69 5.36 -9.86
CA VAL A 120 -7.38 4.05 -10.48
C VAL A 120 -6.67 3.13 -9.48
N ALA A 121 -5.69 3.65 -8.74
CA ALA A 121 -4.99 2.87 -7.73
C ALA A 121 -5.93 2.43 -6.59
N LEU A 122 -6.75 3.34 -6.04
CA LEU A 122 -7.70 3.04 -4.96
C LEU A 122 -8.75 2.01 -5.39
N ASP A 123 -9.33 2.17 -6.58
CA ASP A 123 -10.31 1.23 -7.15
C ASP A 123 -9.70 -0.15 -7.39
N SER A 124 -8.43 -0.19 -7.83
CA SER A 124 -7.69 -1.44 -8.02
C SER A 124 -7.45 -2.13 -6.67
N LEU A 125 -7.02 -1.39 -5.65
CA LEU A 125 -6.82 -1.94 -4.31
C LEU A 125 -8.14 -2.46 -3.70
N ASP A 126 -9.24 -1.72 -3.86
CA ASP A 126 -10.57 -2.15 -3.39
C ASP A 126 -11.04 -3.43 -4.11
N SER A 127 -10.83 -3.48 -5.43
CA SER A 127 -11.13 -4.67 -6.24
C SER A 127 -10.30 -5.88 -5.83
N LEU A 128 -9.04 -5.68 -5.44
CA LEU A 128 -8.19 -6.74 -4.93
C LEU A 128 -8.67 -7.21 -3.55
N LEU A 129 -9.04 -6.31 -2.65
CA LEU A 129 -9.54 -6.65 -1.31
C LEU A 129 -10.86 -7.42 -1.37
N LYS A 130 -11.70 -7.21 -2.39
CA LYS A 130 -12.91 -8.01 -2.62
C LYS A 130 -12.63 -9.49 -2.92
N THR A 131 -11.39 -9.85 -3.26
CA THR A 131 -10.99 -11.26 -3.44
C THR A 131 -10.67 -11.96 -2.12
N VAL A 132 -10.55 -11.21 -1.02
CA VAL A 132 -10.30 -11.71 0.32
C VAL A 132 -11.62 -12.18 0.95
N PRO A 133 -11.67 -13.35 1.61
CA PRO A 133 -12.84 -13.78 2.38
C PRO A 133 -13.29 -12.72 3.40
N SER A 134 -14.60 -12.54 3.55
CA SER A 134 -15.15 -11.43 4.35
C SER A 134 -14.76 -11.49 5.83
N ASP A 135 -14.71 -12.69 6.40
CA ASP A 135 -14.30 -12.94 7.79
C ASP A 135 -12.83 -12.53 8.03
N ALA A 136 -11.95 -12.89 7.10
CA ALA A 136 -10.55 -12.48 7.14
C ALA A 136 -10.41 -10.97 6.91
N LEU A 137 -11.18 -10.39 5.99
CA LEU A 137 -11.15 -8.97 5.69
C LEU A 137 -11.58 -8.12 6.89
N ASP A 138 -12.66 -8.49 7.59
CA ASP A 138 -13.14 -7.73 8.74
C ASP A 138 -12.15 -7.77 9.91
N LYS A 139 -11.50 -8.92 10.14
CA LYS A 139 -10.38 -9.02 11.08
C LYS A 139 -9.21 -8.12 10.69
N CYS A 140 -8.85 -8.08 9.40
CA CYS A 140 -7.76 -7.24 8.92
C CYS A 140 -8.05 -5.75 8.99
N LYS A 141 -9.32 -5.34 8.80
CA LYS A 141 -9.76 -3.95 9.03
C LYS A 141 -9.54 -3.57 10.49
N ALA A 142 -9.97 -4.41 11.44
CA ALA A 142 -9.76 -4.14 12.87
C ALA A 142 -8.26 -4.01 13.22
N ILE A 143 -7.39 -4.81 12.60
CA ILE A 143 -5.94 -4.69 12.76
C ILE A 143 -5.43 -3.35 12.18
N ALA A 144 -5.85 -2.99 10.97
CA ALA A 144 -5.45 -1.73 10.34
C ALA A 144 -5.93 -0.50 11.14
N ASP A 145 -7.16 -0.52 11.64
CA ASP A 145 -7.73 0.53 12.48
C ASP A 145 -6.95 0.68 13.79
N SER A 146 -6.55 -0.44 14.41
CA SER A 146 -5.70 -0.41 15.61
C SER A 146 -4.35 0.26 15.34
N TYR A 147 -3.72 0.00 14.19
CA TYR A 147 -2.48 0.69 13.83
C TYR A 147 -2.71 2.19 13.66
N ARG A 148 -3.77 2.59 12.96
CA ARG A 148 -4.09 4.00 12.76
C ARG A 148 -4.29 4.73 14.09
N ASN A 149 -5.13 4.18 14.97
CA ASN A 149 -5.46 4.81 16.25
C ASN A 149 -4.22 4.88 17.17
N SER A 150 -3.31 3.90 17.10
CA SER A 150 -2.08 3.93 17.89
C SER A 150 -1.13 5.10 17.54
N TYR A 151 -1.22 5.65 16.33
CA TYR A 151 -0.47 6.85 15.94
C TYR A 151 -1.23 8.15 16.25
N GLU A 152 -2.57 8.11 16.28
CA GLU A 152 -3.41 9.26 16.66
C GLU A 152 -3.40 9.48 18.19
N ASP A 153 -3.32 8.41 18.99
CA ASP A 153 -3.13 8.46 20.45
C ASP A 153 -1.65 8.65 20.86
N ALA A 154 -0.73 8.60 19.89
CA ALA A 154 0.67 8.99 20.09
C ALA A 154 0.80 10.52 19.97
N ASP A 155 0.12 11.25 20.85
CA ASP A 155 0.84 12.35 21.52
C ASP A 155 2.07 11.67 22.13
N VAL A 156 3.20 11.78 21.44
CA VAL A 156 4.46 11.19 21.86
C VAL A 156 4.80 11.85 23.18
N ASP A 157 4.39 11.23 24.28
CA ASP A 157 4.96 11.50 25.57
C ASP A 157 6.39 10.98 25.48
N ILE A 158 7.32 11.88 25.10
CA ILE A 158 8.78 11.67 25.12
C ILE A 158 9.23 11.63 26.59
N SER A 159 8.54 10.83 27.40
CA SER A 159 8.85 10.53 28.79
C SER A 159 9.47 9.14 28.92
N ASP A 160 9.94 8.54 27.81
CA ASP A 160 10.80 7.37 27.87
C ASP A 160 12.18 7.81 28.44
N PRO A 161 12.53 7.41 29.67
CA PRO A 161 13.75 7.86 30.34
C PRO A 161 15.03 7.37 29.64
N GLU A 162 14.96 6.34 28.80
CA GLU A 162 16.12 5.84 28.06
C GLU A 162 16.54 6.79 26.92
N LEU A 163 15.59 7.49 26.28
CA LEU A 163 15.89 8.43 25.20
C LEU A 163 16.56 9.71 25.72
N LYS A 164 16.18 10.19 26.91
CA LYS A 164 16.82 11.36 27.55
C LYS A 164 18.27 11.11 27.95
N GLN A 165 18.64 9.87 28.27
CA GLN A 165 20.03 9.53 28.58
C GLN A 165 20.93 9.64 27.35
N LEU A 166 20.42 9.32 26.16
CA LEU A 166 21.19 9.39 24.92
C LEU A 166 21.48 10.84 24.47
N GLU A 167 20.55 11.78 24.70
CA GLU A 167 20.79 13.20 24.43
C GLU A 167 21.83 13.83 25.38
N SER A 168 21.98 13.29 26.60
CA SER A 168 22.95 13.80 27.58
C SER A 168 24.42 13.46 27.27
N ILE A 169 24.67 12.66 26.23
CA ILE A 169 26.00 12.16 25.83
C ILE A 169 26.54 12.89 24.58
N LEU A 170 25.74 13.75 23.94
CA LEU A 170 26.14 14.63 22.82
C LEU A 170 26.45 16.05 23.30
#